data_AF-A0A1W9G5U7-F1
#
_entry.id   AF-A0A1W9G5U7-F1
#
_cell.length_a   1.000
_cell.length_b   1.000
_cell.length_c   1.000
_cell.angle_alpha   90.00
_cell.angle_beta   90.00
_cell.angle_gamma   90.00
#
_symmetry.space_group_name_H-M   'P 1'
#
loop_
_entity.id
_entity.type
_entity.pdbx_description
1 polymer ?
#
loop_
_entity_poly.entity_id
_entity_poly.type
_entity_poly.pdbx_seq_one_letter_code
_entity_poly.pdbx_strand_id
1 'polypeptide(L)'
;MTQVIRSGAFLQQCWSVHPLCVTVKRMTEERTVVLLCSSCKSSHHLSIAAVTSMASSAQQAAGEAALPPEPLGEDHLKACVASHAASLTLREMDVFQDLVRLRCADCRRLYDMTILAFETRQK
;
A
#
# COMPACT_ATOMS: atom_id res chain seq x y z
N MET A 1 14.67 18.65 12.13
CA MET A 1 14.24 19.14 10.82
C MET A 1 13.68 17.95 10.08
N THR A 2 12.42 17.98 9.61
CA THR A 2 11.87 16.81 8.92
C THR A 2 12.45 16.76 7.51
N GLN A 3 13.27 15.75 7.20
CA GLN A 3 13.78 15.54 5.85
C GLN A 3 12.69 14.87 5.01
N VAL A 4 12.39 15.45 3.85
CA VAL A 4 11.42 14.92 2.88
C VAL A 4 12.18 14.42 1.66
N ILE A 5 12.06 13.12 1.37
CA ILE A 5 12.78 12.46 0.29
C ILE A 5 11.76 11.89 -0.69
N ARG A 6 11.81 12.33 -1.95
CA ARG A 6 10.86 11.93 -3.00
C ARG A 6 11.41 10.80 -3.85
N SER A 7 11.51 9.61 -3.26
CA SER A 7 12.05 8.41 -3.92
C SER A 7 11.48 7.14 -3.30
N GLY A 8 11.13 6.16 -4.14
CA GLY A 8 10.70 4.83 -3.72
C GLY A 8 11.81 4.01 -3.08
N ALA A 9 13.08 4.31 -3.38
CA ALA A 9 14.24 3.56 -2.88
C ALA A 9 14.30 3.50 -1.35
N PHE A 10 13.87 4.56 -0.66
CA PHE A 10 13.86 4.59 0.80
C PHE A 10 12.81 3.67 1.41
N LEU A 11 11.62 3.57 0.81
CA LEU A 11 10.63 2.61 1.25
C LEU A 11 11.09 1.18 0.93
N GLN A 12 11.70 0.95 -0.24
CA GLN A 12 12.25 -0.35 -0.62
C GLN A 12 13.34 -0.82 0.35
N GLN A 13 14.29 0.06 0.70
CA GLN A 13 15.32 -0.23 1.69
C GLN A 13 14.71 -0.49 3.08
N CYS A 14 13.74 0.34 3.49
CA CYS A 14 13.05 0.18 4.76
C CYS A 14 12.36 -1.20 4.85
N TRP A 15 11.62 -1.59 3.81
CA TRP A 15 10.91 -2.86 3.74
C TRP A 15 11.87 -4.05 3.61
N SER A 16 12.96 -3.93 2.85
CA SER A 16 13.97 -4.99 2.73
C SER A 16 14.63 -5.33 4.07
N VAL A 17 14.82 -4.33 4.94
CA VAL A 17 15.40 -4.51 6.28
C VAL A 17 14.33 -4.85 7.33
N HIS A 18 13.11 -4.32 7.20
CA HIS A 18 12.02 -4.47 8.17
C HIS A 18 10.71 -4.95 7.53
N PRO A 19 10.66 -6.14 6.91
CA PRO A 19 9.54 -6.57 6.08
C PRO A 19 8.23 -6.76 6.85
N LEU A 20 8.30 -6.96 8.17
CA LEU A 20 7.13 -7.16 9.04
C LEU A 20 6.72 -5.91 9.82
N CYS A 21 7.46 -4.81 9.69
CA CYS A 21 7.29 -3.63 10.54
C CYS A 21 6.59 -2.47 9.84
N VAL A 22 6.35 -2.59 8.52
CA VAL A 22 5.70 -1.56 7.71
C VAL A 22 4.20 -1.81 7.66
N THR A 23 3.44 -0.94 8.33
CA THR A 23 1.98 -1.02 8.41
C THR A 23 1.31 0.24 7.89
N VAL A 24 0.04 0.16 7.52
CA VAL A 24 -0.73 1.34 7.15
C VAL A 24 -1.11 2.11 8.41
N LYS A 25 -0.90 3.43 8.37
CA LYS A 25 -1.34 4.35 9.41
C LYS A 25 -2.70 4.96 9.08
N ARG A 26 -2.88 5.43 7.84
CA ARG A 26 -4.11 6.06 7.35
C ARG A 26 -4.06 6.22 5.83
N MET A 27 -5.21 6.57 5.25
CA MET A 27 -5.36 7.02 3.86
C MET A 27 -5.98 8.42 3.88
N THR A 28 -5.49 9.32 3.04
CA THR A 28 -6.04 10.67 2.89
C THR A 28 -7.09 10.71 1.79
N GLU A 29 -7.87 11.80 1.72
CA GLU A 29 -8.85 12.04 0.65
C GLU A 29 -8.17 12.21 -0.72
N GLU A 30 -6.93 12.73 -0.74
CA GLU A 30 -6.07 12.90 -1.92
C GLU A 30 -5.40 11.60 -2.38
N ARG A 31 -6.05 10.44 -2.17
CA ARG A 31 -5.54 9.12 -2.56
C ARG A 31 -4.12 8.82 -2.08
N THR A 32 -3.72 9.35 -0.92
CA THR A 32 -2.39 9.10 -0.36
C THR A 32 -2.46 8.13 0.80
N VAL A 33 -1.79 6.98 0.68
CA VAL A 33 -1.63 6.02 1.78
C VAL A 33 -0.36 6.32 2.55
N VAL A 34 -0.51 6.47 3.87
CA VAL A 34 0.59 6.71 4.79
C VAL A 34 0.96 5.39 5.46
N LEU A 35 2.17 4.91 5.19
CA LEU A 35 2.80 3.77 5.86
C LEU A 35 3.71 4.25 6.98
N LEU A 36 3.78 3.48 8.06
CA LEU A 36 4.69 3.71 9.18
C LEU A 36 5.52 2.45 9.39
N CYS A 37 6.84 2.61 9.49
CA CYS A 37 7.70 1.54 9.98
C CYS A 37 7.86 1.65 11.50
N SER A 38 7.44 0.62 12.23
CA SER A 38 7.59 0.59 13.69
C SER A 38 9.05 0.49 14.16
N SER A 39 9.97 0.05 13.29
CA SER A 39 11.40 -0.10 13.60
C SER A 39 12.20 1.19 13.39
N CYS A 40 12.25 1.72 12.16
CA CYS A 40 13.02 2.93 11.86
C CYS A 40 12.23 4.24 12.05
N LYS A 41 10.96 4.16 12.48
CA LYS A 41 10.06 5.29 12.74
C LYS A 41 9.85 6.24 11.55
N SER A 42 10.22 5.81 10.34
CA SER A 42 10.01 6.55 9.10
C SER A 42 8.54 6.49 8.67
N SER A 43 8.04 7.60 8.13
CA SER A 43 6.70 7.69 7.54
C SER A 43 6.84 7.74 6.02
N HIS A 44 6.19 6.83 5.31
CA HIS A 44 6.23 6.75 3.85
C HIS A 44 4.85 7.09 3.30
N HIS A 45 4.76 8.07 2.42
CA HIS A 45 3.54 8.53 1.79
C HIS A 45 3.55 8.07 0.33
N LEU A 46 2.49 7.38 -0.05
CA LEU A 46 2.31 6.80 -1.38
C LEU A 46 1.10 7.43 -2.02
N SER A 47 1.30 8.23 -3.06
CA SER A 47 0.20 8.75 -3.87
C SER A 47 -0.22 7.68 -4.86
N ILE A 48 -1.49 7.29 -4.84
CA ILE A 48 -2.00 6.14 -5.59
C ILE A 48 -2.50 6.59 -6.97
N ALA A 49 -2.08 5.86 -8.01
CA ALA A 49 -2.66 5.95 -9.35
C ALA A 49 -3.96 5.13 -9.40
N ALA A 50 -3.82 3.83 -9.13
CA ALA A 50 -4.86 2.82 -9.29
C ALA A 50 -4.78 1.79 -8.15
N VAL A 51 -5.93 1.17 -7.81
CA VAL A 51 -6.03 0.11 -6.81
C VAL A 51 -6.83 -1.06 -7.36
N THR A 52 -6.28 -2.27 -7.22
CA THR A 52 -6.99 -3.53 -7.46
C THR A 52 -7.12 -4.29 -6.14
N SER A 53 -8.35 -4.68 -5.78
CA SER A 53 -8.63 -5.47 -4.57
C SER A 53 -8.94 -6.93 -4.93
N MET A 54 -8.33 -7.86 -4.20
CA MET A 54 -8.52 -9.30 -4.37
C MET A 54 -8.88 -9.93 -3.02
N ALA A 55 -9.94 -10.74 -2.96
CA ALA A 55 -10.26 -11.54 -1.78
C ALA A 55 -9.44 -12.84 -1.77
N SER A 56 -8.88 -13.25 -0.61
CA SER A 56 -8.00 -14.44 -0.51
C SER A 56 -8.73 -15.80 -0.60
N SER A 57 -9.84 -15.91 -1.33
CA SER A 57 -10.54 -17.18 -1.52
C SER A 57 -10.95 -17.39 -2.97
N ALA A 58 -10.11 -18.15 -3.69
CA ALA A 58 -10.46 -19.02 -4.82
C ALA A 58 -11.53 -18.53 -5.81
N GLN A 59 -11.31 -17.39 -6.48
CA GLN A 59 -12.01 -17.06 -7.72
C GLN A 59 -11.02 -16.47 -8.74
N GLN A 60 -10.09 -17.31 -9.19
CA GLN A 60 -9.49 -17.17 -10.51
C GLN A 60 -9.64 -18.51 -11.22
N ALA A 61 -10.86 -18.81 -11.67
CA ALA A 61 -11.04 -19.69 -12.80
C ALA A 61 -10.81 -18.85 -14.05
N ALA A 62 -9.76 -19.22 -14.79
CA ALA A 62 -9.42 -18.95 -16.18
C ALA A 62 -10.26 -17.94 -16.99
N GLY A 63 -9.55 -17.07 -17.72
CA GLY A 63 -10.01 -16.57 -19.03
C GLY A 63 -10.03 -15.05 -19.16
N GLU A 64 -9.43 -14.57 -20.25
CA GLU A 64 -9.40 -13.20 -20.76
C GLU A 64 -10.50 -12.21 -20.32
N ALA A 65 -10.03 -10.98 -20.09
CA ALA A 65 -10.71 -9.69 -20.23
C ALA A 65 -11.89 -9.35 -19.29
N ALA A 66 -11.58 -8.62 -18.20
CA ALA A 66 -12.52 -7.66 -17.60
C ALA A 66 -11.79 -6.60 -16.74
N LEU A 67 -11.54 -5.41 -17.30
CA LEU A 67 -11.83 -4.16 -16.56
C LEU A 67 -13.37 -4.14 -16.39
N PRO A 68 -13.97 -3.70 -15.25
CA PRO A 68 -13.63 -2.43 -14.56
C PRO A 68 -13.87 -2.45 -13.01
N PRO A 69 -13.79 -1.33 -12.22
CA PRO A 69 -13.14 -0.03 -12.44
C PRO A 69 -12.30 0.46 -11.21
N GLU A 70 -11.60 1.58 -11.40
CA GLU A 70 -10.83 2.34 -10.41
C GLU A 70 -11.57 2.97 -9.19
N PRO A 71 -12.89 2.87 -8.95
CA PRO A 71 -13.50 3.20 -7.66
C PRO A 71 -13.66 2.00 -6.72
N LEU A 72 -13.95 0.79 -7.22
CA LEU A 72 -14.32 -0.33 -6.33
C LEU A 72 -13.14 -0.79 -5.46
N GLY A 73 -11.95 -0.90 -6.08
CA GLY A 73 -10.72 -1.24 -5.37
C GLY A 73 -10.32 -0.18 -4.34
N GLU A 74 -10.45 1.09 -4.71
CA GLU A 74 -10.16 2.22 -3.83
C GLU A 74 -11.15 2.29 -2.65
N ASP A 75 -12.45 2.11 -2.89
CA ASP A 75 -13.47 2.12 -1.85
C ASP A 75 -13.28 0.96 -0.86
N HIS A 76 -12.94 -0.24 -1.37
CA HIS A 76 -12.57 -1.36 -0.53
C HIS A 76 -11.29 -1.09 0.29
N LEU A 77 -10.30 -0.41 -0.28
CA LEU A 77 -9.10 -0.02 0.45
C LEU A 77 -9.43 1.02 1.52
N LYS A 78 -10.18 2.07 1.19
CA LYS A 78 -10.62 3.12 2.13
C LYS A 78 -11.36 2.52 3.32
N ALA A 79 -12.35 1.66 3.06
CA ALA A 79 -13.09 0.97 4.12
C ALA A 79 -12.16 0.09 4.97
N CYS A 80 -11.25 -0.66 4.34
CA CYS A 80 -10.31 -1.50 5.06
C CYS A 80 -9.31 -0.69 5.89
N VAL A 81 -8.85 0.46 5.41
CA VAL A 81 -7.96 1.35 6.17
C VAL A 81 -8.72 1.95 7.35
N ALA A 82 -9.97 2.37 7.16
CA ALA A 82 -10.79 2.94 8.22
C ALA A 82 -11.02 1.96 9.39
N SER A 83 -11.21 0.67 9.09
CA SER A 83 -11.47 -0.35 10.12
C SER A 83 -10.22 -1.10 10.60
N HIS A 84 -9.23 -1.31 9.72
CA HIS A 84 -8.14 -2.28 9.92
C HIS A 84 -6.75 -1.72 9.56
N ALA A 85 -6.51 -0.40 9.69
CA ALA A 85 -5.22 0.23 9.35
C ALA A 85 -4.02 -0.54 9.93
N ALA A 86 -4.04 -0.83 11.23
CA ALA A 86 -2.95 -1.53 11.92
C ALA A 86 -2.72 -2.97 11.43
N SER A 87 -3.73 -3.59 10.83
CA SER A 87 -3.69 -4.96 10.29
C SER A 87 -3.31 -5.01 8.81
N LEU A 88 -3.22 -3.86 8.14
CA LEU A 88 -2.73 -3.72 6.77
C LEU A 88 -1.20 -3.62 6.78
N THR A 89 -0.56 -4.60 6.13
CA THR A 89 0.89 -4.77 6.11
C THR A 89 1.41 -4.73 4.67
N LEU A 90 2.58 -4.12 4.47
CA LEU A 90 3.29 -4.16 3.19
C LEU A 90 3.83 -5.57 2.94
N ARG A 91 3.47 -6.16 1.79
CA ARG A 91 3.87 -7.53 1.44
C ARG A 91 4.85 -7.62 0.30
N GLU A 92 4.66 -6.80 -0.71
CA GLU A 92 5.57 -6.75 -1.85
C GLU A 92 5.69 -5.29 -2.31
N MET A 93 6.83 -4.99 -2.89
CA MET A 93 7.13 -3.69 -3.45
C MET A 93 8.06 -3.87 -4.65
N ASP A 94 7.73 -3.18 -5.74
CA ASP A 94 8.57 -3.04 -6.91
C ASP A 94 8.66 -1.55 -7.27
N VAL A 95 9.82 -0.92 -7.04
CA VAL A 95 10.06 0.49 -7.36
C VAL A 95 10.25 0.71 -8.86
N PHE A 96 10.66 -0.31 -9.61
CA PHE A 96 10.85 -0.17 -11.06
C PHE A 96 9.52 -0.17 -11.81
N GLN A 97 8.51 -0.85 -11.26
CA GLN A 97 7.15 -0.90 -11.80
C GLN A 97 6.16 0.01 -11.07
N ASP A 98 6.62 0.75 -10.05
CA ASP A 98 5.79 1.56 -9.15
C ASP A 98 4.61 0.75 -8.55
N LEU A 99 4.86 -0.51 -8.18
CA LEU A 99 3.85 -1.42 -7.63
C LEU A 99 4.07 -1.67 -6.14
N VAL A 100 2.96 -1.63 -5.40
CA VAL A 100 2.94 -1.92 -3.97
C VAL A 100 1.77 -2.84 -3.65
N ARG A 101 2.05 -3.92 -2.93
CA ARG A 101 1.04 -4.89 -2.47
C ARG A 101 0.85 -4.81 -0.97
N LEU A 102 -0.38 -4.54 -0.54
CA LEU A 102 -0.79 -4.61 0.86
C LEU A 102 -1.63 -5.86 1.11
N ARG A 103 -1.51 -6.40 2.33
CA ARG A 103 -2.38 -7.45 2.84
C ARG A 103 -2.96 -7.05 4.19
N CYS A 104 -4.28 -7.16 4.31
CA CYS A 104 -4.95 -7.07 5.60
C CYS A 104 -5.01 -8.43 6.28
N ALA A 105 -4.65 -8.51 7.57
CA ALA A 105 -4.78 -9.75 8.34
C ALA A 105 -6.25 -10.06 8.70
N ASP A 106 -7.09 -9.05 8.90
CA ASP A 106 -8.47 -9.21 9.38
C ASP A 106 -9.41 -9.64 8.25
N CYS A 107 -9.52 -8.82 7.19
CA CYS A 107 -10.39 -9.13 6.06
C CYS A 107 -9.75 -10.09 5.04
N ARG A 108 -8.46 -10.42 5.23
CA ARG A 108 -7.66 -11.28 4.35
C ARG A 108 -7.67 -10.84 2.88
N ARG A 109 -7.86 -9.55 2.60
CA ARG A 109 -7.79 -9.00 1.24
C ARG A 109 -6.36 -8.61 0.89
N LEU A 110 -6.04 -8.75 -0.39
CA LEU A 110 -4.85 -8.21 -1.02
C LEU A 110 -5.23 -6.96 -1.81
N TYR A 111 -4.37 -5.96 -1.78
CA TYR A 111 -4.52 -4.72 -2.52
C TYR A 111 -3.25 -4.46 -3.31
N ASP A 112 -3.36 -4.51 -4.63
CA ASP A 112 -2.29 -4.13 -5.54
C ASP A 112 -2.51 -2.68 -5.94
N MET A 113 -1.48 -1.86 -5.77
CA MET A 113 -1.55 -0.42 -6.01
C MET A 113 -0.45 -0.01 -6.96
N THR A 114 -0.82 0.75 -7.98
CA THR A 114 0.12 1.49 -8.80
C THR A 114 0.36 2.85 -8.15
N ILE A 115 1.61 3.25 -8.01
CA ILE A 115 2.03 4.43 -7.25
C ILE A 115 2.43 5.55 -8.23
N LEU A 116 1.89 6.75 -8.04
CA LEU A 116 2.28 7.94 -8.79
C LEU A 116 3.52 8.61 -8.20
N ALA A 117 3.63 8.61 -6.88
CA ALA A 117 4.70 9.29 -6.18
C ALA A 117 5.00 8.62 -4.85
N PHE A 118 6.29 8.56 -4.54
CA PHE A 118 6.82 8.12 -3.26
C PHE A 118 7.41 9.30 -2.50
N GLU A 119 7.03 9.45 -1.25
CA GLU A 119 7.63 10.44 -0.34
C GLU A 119 7.94 9.78 1.00
N THR A 120 9.18 9.91 1.49
CA THR A 120 9.57 9.47 2.82
C THR A 120 9.86 10.67 3.69
N ARG A 121 9.26 10.72 4.88
CA ARG A 121 9.50 11.73 5.90
C ARG A 121 10.20 11.09 7.09
N GLN A 122 11.39 11.59 7.40
CA GLN A 122 12.18 11.18 8.57
C GLN A 122 12.39 12.40 9.48
N LYS A 123 12.37 12.17 10.79
CA LYS A 123 12.65 13.19 11.80
C LYS A 123 14.07 13.05 12.31
#